data_AF-A0A1A5YP98-F1
#
_entry.id   AF-A0A1A5YP98-F1
#
_cell.length_a   1.000
_cell.length_b   1.000
_cell.length_c   1.000
_cell.angle_alpha   90.00
_cell.angle_beta   90.00
_cell.angle_gamma   90.00
#
_symmetry.space_group_name_H-M   'P 1'
#
loop_
_entity.id
_entity.type
_entity.pdbx_description
1 polymer ?
#
loop_
_entity_poly.entity_id
_entity_poly.type
_entity_poly.pdbx_seq_one_letter_code
_entity_poly.pdbx_strand_id
1 'polypeptide(L)'
;MYERSILDALVSRHGYEHSFARSLVSDYIDVLRKIGGYEQSGHYADLIHRAYSEGCSPERWLGIIADVEQGEARDRGIREELQHDLQSK
;
A
#
# COMPACT_ATOMS: atom_id res chain seq x y z
N MET A 1 2.82 -6.02 17.39
CA MET A 1 3.67 -7.13 16.88
C MET A 1 4.08 -6.93 15.42
N TYR A 2 3.24 -6.32 14.59
CA TYR A 2 3.42 -6.21 13.15
C TYR A 2 4.60 -5.33 12.68
N GLU A 3 4.80 -4.13 13.25
CA GLU A 3 5.90 -3.22 12.86
C GLU A 3 7.29 -3.83 13.07
N ARG A 4 7.44 -4.60 14.15
CA ARG A 4 8.72 -5.28 14.47
C ARG A 4 9.05 -6.36 13.43
N SER A 5 8.06 -7.14 13.01
CA SER A 5 8.24 -8.15 11.97
C SER A 5 8.57 -7.54 10.60
N ILE A 6 8.08 -6.33 10.29
CA ILE A 6 8.43 -5.62 9.05
C ILE A 6 9.85 -5.08 9.14
N LEU A 7 10.22 -4.52 10.29
CA LEU A 7 11.58 -4.06 10.54
C LEU A 7 12.58 -5.20 10.40
N ASP A 8 12.33 -6.35 11.03
CA ASP A 8 13.20 -7.53 10.93
C ASP A 8 13.29 -8.03 9.48
N ALA A 9 12.20 -7.94 8.70
CA ALA A 9 12.20 -8.26 7.28
C ALA A 9 13.00 -7.26 6.43
N LEU A 10 12.93 -5.96 6.71
CA LEU A 10 13.74 -4.94 6.04
C LEU A 10 15.23 -5.13 6.30
N VAL A 11 15.60 -5.46 7.53
CA VAL A 11 16.99 -5.69 7.93
C VAL A 11 17.51 -6.98 7.30
N SER A 12 16.79 -8.08 7.43
CA SER A 12 17.24 -9.40 6.96
C SER A 12 17.23 -9.56 5.44
N ARG A 13 16.25 -8.96 4.73
CA ARG A 13 16.07 -9.16 3.28
C ARG A 13 16.73 -8.07 2.45
N HIS A 14 16.74 -6.84 2.95
CA HIS A 14 17.24 -5.67 2.21
C HIS A 14 18.52 -5.08 2.80
N GLY A 15 19.01 -5.62 3.92
CA GLY A 15 20.30 -5.23 4.51
C GLY A 15 20.31 -3.84 5.15
N TYR A 16 19.13 -3.27 5.42
CA TYR A 16 19.04 -1.97 6.05
C TYR A 16 19.54 -2.00 7.50
N GLU A 17 20.16 -0.90 7.92
CA GLU A 17 20.53 -0.69 9.31
C GLU A 17 19.27 -0.55 10.18
N HIS A 18 19.33 -1.04 11.42
CA HIS A 18 18.16 -1.20 12.28
C HIS A 18 17.45 0.14 12.58
N SER A 19 18.22 1.21 12.79
CA SER A 19 17.65 2.55 13.03
C SER A 19 17.02 3.13 11.77
N PHE A 20 17.66 2.95 10.61
CA PHE A 20 17.10 3.39 9.33
C PHE A 20 15.83 2.62 8.93
N ALA A 21 15.82 1.30 9.09
CA ALA A 21 14.65 0.47 8.85
C ALA A 21 13.47 0.87 9.75
N ARG A 22 13.73 1.25 11.01
CA ARG A 22 12.70 1.77 11.91
C ARG A 22 12.09 3.07 11.39
N SER A 23 12.91 4.01 10.91
CA SER A 23 12.42 5.25 10.30
C SER A 23 11.54 4.95 9.09
N LEU A 24 11.97 4.09 8.17
CA LEU A 24 11.17 3.68 7.01
C LEU A 24 9.83 3.04 7.43
N VAL A 25 9.84 2.12 8.40
CA VAL A 25 8.57 1.54 8.87
C VAL A 25 7.65 2.62 9.44
N SER A 26 8.18 3.54 10.24
CA SER A 26 7.40 4.64 10.81
C SER A 26 6.81 5.57 9.74
N ASP A 27 7.57 5.89 8.70
CA ASP A 27 7.15 6.81 7.65
C ASP A 27 6.07 6.19 6.75
N TYR A 28 6.14 4.88 6.53
CA TYR A 28 5.22 4.18 5.63
C TYR A 28 4.09 3.42 6.35
N ILE A 29 4.05 3.39 7.69
CA ILE A 29 3.07 2.60 8.45
C ILE A 29 1.62 2.98 8.13
N ASP A 30 1.36 4.27 7.91
CA ASP A 30 0.02 4.77 7.59
C ASP A 30 -0.44 4.33 6.20
N VAL A 31 0.49 4.24 5.25
CA VAL A 31 0.25 3.65 3.92
C VAL A 31 -0.15 2.19 4.10
N LEU A 32 0.63 1.42 4.86
CA LEU A 32 0.37 -0.01 5.07
C LEU A 32 -0.99 -0.26 5.74
N ARG A 33 -1.37 0.59 6.69
CA ARG A 33 -2.67 0.53 7.36
C ARG A 33 -3.83 0.80 6.40
N LYS A 34 -3.63 1.61 5.35
CA LYS A 34 -4.67 1.83 4.34
C LYS A 34 -4.82 0.69 3.36
N ILE A 35 -3.71 0.08 2.95
CA ILE A 35 -3.78 -1.06 2.02
C ILE A 35 -4.50 -2.23 2.69
N GLY A 36 -4.37 -2.39 4.02
CA GLY A 36 -5.26 -3.19 4.88
C GLY A 36 -5.43 -4.68 4.53
N GLY A 37 -4.75 -5.17 3.48
CA GLY A 37 -5.17 -6.36 2.75
C GLY A 37 -4.26 -7.57 2.83
N TYR A 38 -2.97 -7.41 3.14
CA TYR A 38 -2.05 -8.55 3.30
C TYR A 38 -1.54 -8.61 4.74
N GLU A 39 -1.30 -9.78 5.33
CA GLU A 39 -0.81 -9.89 6.72
C GLU A 39 0.66 -10.33 6.79
N GLN A 40 1.36 -10.34 5.65
CA GLN A 40 2.74 -10.85 5.57
C GLN A 40 3.74 -9.70 5.69
N SER A 41 4.43 -9.61 6.82
CA SER A 41 5.45 -8.60 7.08
C SER A 41 6.56 -8.54 6.03
N GLY A 42 6.90 -9.69 5.42
CA GLY A 42 7.85 -9.77 4.31
C GLY A 42 7.38 -9.01 3.07
N HIS A 43 6.10 -9.15 2.70
CA HIS A 43 5.53 -8.45 1.56
C HIS A 43 5.57 -6.92 1.77
N TYR A 44 5.25 -6.47 2.98
CA TYR A 44 5.32 -5.06 3.32
C TYR A 44 6.73 -4.50 3.32
N ALA A 45 7.71 -5.26 3.79
CA ALA A 45 9.11 -4.87 3.66
C ALA A 45 9.52 -4.69 2.19
N ASP A 46 9.06 -5.58 1.29
CA ASP A 46 9.34 -5.48 -0.15
C ASP A 46 8.66 -4.26 -0.78
N LEU A 47 7.41 -3.97 -0.40
CA LEU A 47 6.70 -2.78 -0.88
C LEU A 47 7.35 -1.49 -0.39
N ILE A 48 7.72 -1.40 0.89
CA ILE A 48 8.46 -0.25 1.45
C ILE A 48 9.79 -0.08 0.71
N HIS A 49 10.56 -1.16 0.56
CA HIS A 49 11.84 -1.12 -0.14
C HIS A 49 11.68 -0.60 -1.57
N ARG A 50 10.67 -1.08 -2.30
CA ARG A 50 10.38 -0.66 -3.67
C ARG A 50 9.95 0.80 -3.74
N ALA A 51 9.03 1.23 -2.90
CA ALA A 51 8.59 2.62 -2.88
C ALA A 51 9.75 3.58 -2.56
N TYR A 52 10.59 3.21 -1.58
CA TYR A 52 11.77 3.97 -1.24
C TYR A 52 12.80 4.01 -2.38
N SER A 53 13.10 2.87 -3.02
CA SER A 53 14.09 2.81 -4.10
C SER A 53 13.64 3.52 -5.38
N GLU A 54 12.32 3.61 -5.61
CA GLU A 54 11.72 4.38 -6.70
C GLU A 54 11.56 5.88 -6.34
N GLY A 55 11.97 6.33 -5.14
CA GLY A 55 11.84 7.72 -4.70
C GLY A 55 10.38 8.14 -4.42
N CYS A 56 9.50 7.18 -4.20
CA CYS A 56 8.10 7.41 -3.89
C CYS A 56 7.93 7.67 -2.39
N SER A 57 7.72 8.93 -2.02
CA SER A 57 7.39 9.34 -0.65
C SER A 57 6.08 8.69 -0.16
N PRO A 58 5.92 8.45 1.16
CA PRO A 58 4.68 7.92 1.72
C PRO A 58 3.41 8.71 1.31
N GLU A 59 3.50 10.04 1.29
CA GLU A 59 2.39 10.93 0.88
C GLU A 59 1.96 10.67 -0.56
N ARG A 60 2.93 10.58 -1.48
CA ARG A 60 2.68 10.25 -2.89
C ARG A 60 2.04 8.87 -3.03
N TRP A 61 2.50 7.89 -2.27
CA TRP A 61 1.96 6.55 -2.33
C TRP A 61 0.53 6.48 -1.77
N LEU A 62 0.25 7.19 -0.67
CA LEU A 62 -1.13 7.39 -0.17
C LEU A 62 -2.03 8.02 -1.24
N GLY A 63 -1.52 9.03 -1.96
CA GLY A 63 -2.25 9.65 -3.08
C GLY A 63 -2.58 8.64 -4.18
N ILE A 64 -1.62 7.80 -4.58
CA ILE A 64 -1.84 6.75 -5.59
C ILE A 64 -2.91 5.74 -5.10
N ILE A 65 -2.86 5.32 -3.84
CA ILE A 65 -3.84 4.39 -3.28
C ILE A 65 -5.24 5.02 -3.27
N ALA A 66 -5.35 6.27 -2.81
CA ALA A 66 -6.61 6.99 -2.77
C ALA A 66 -7.21 7.20 -4.18
N ASP A 67 -6.38 7.51 -5.17
CA ASP A 67 -6.78 7.66 -6.57
C ASP A 67 -7.26 6.32 -7.16
N VAL A 68 -6.58 5.21 -6.86
CA VAL A 68 -7.00 3.87 -7.28
C VAL A 68 -8.33 3.49 -6.63
N GLU A 69 -8.50 3.68 -5.32
CA GLU A 69 -9.76 3.38 -4.62
C GLU A 69 -10.93 4.22 -5.17
N GLN A 70 -10.70 5.50 -5.45
CA GLN A 70 -11.70 6.38 -6.09
C GLN A 70 -12.00 5.97 -7.54
N GLY A 71 -10.98 5.54 -8.28
CA GLY A 71 -11.12 5.00 -9.64
C GLY A 71 -11.94 3.72 -9.66
N GLU A 72 -11.68 2.78 -8.75
CA GLU A 72 -12.42 1.53 -8.61
C GLU A 72 -13.86 1.74 -8.10
N ALA A 73 -14.08 2.74 -7.25
CA ALA A 73 -15.43 3.15 -6.84
C ALA A 73 -16.22 3.74 -8.01
N ARG A 74 -15.56 4.56 -8.85
CA ARG A 74 -16.16 5.11 -10.08
C ARG A 74 -16.44 4.04 -11.13
N ASP A 75 -15.53 3.08 -11.34
CA ASP A 75 -15.72 1.97 -12.28
C ASP A 75 -16.89 1.07 -11.87
N ARG A 76 -17.05 0.80 -10.57
CA ARG A 76 -18.24 0.09 -10.03
C ARG A 76 -19.54 0.86 -10.28
N GLY A 77 -19.56 2.18 -10.03
CA GLY A 77 -20.73 3.00 -10.29
C GLY A 77 -21.16 3.01 -11.76
N ILE A 78 -20.20 3.08 -12.70
CA ILE A 78 -20.48 3.03 -14.15
C ILE A 78 -21.00 1.65 -14.58
N ARG A 79 -20.47 0.58 -13.97
CA ARG A 79 -20.87 -0.80 -14.29
C ARG A 79 -22.27 -1.13 -13.78
N GLU A 80 -22.67 -0.59 -12.63
CA GLU A 80 -24.04 -0.73 -12.09
C GLU A 80 -25.06 0.06 -12.93
N GLU A 81 -24.71 1.27 -13.38
CA GLU A 81 -25.59 2.11 -14.24
C GLU A 81 -25.86 1.45 -15.59
N LEU A 82 -24.82 0.93 -16.26
CA LEU A 82 -24.95 0.24 -17.56
C LEU A 82 -25.77 -1.06 -17.50
N GLN A 83 -25.80 -1.76 -16.36
CA GLN A 83 -26.62 -2.96 -16.20
C GLN A 83 -28.12 -2.63 -16.08
N HIS A 84 -28.46 -1.52 -15.44
CA HIS A 84 -29.85 -1.10 -15.26
C HIS A 84 -30.51 -0.63 -16.58
N ASP A 85 -29.72 0.02 -17.45
CA ASP A 85 -30.19 0.44 -18.78
C ASP A 85 -30.35 -0.72 -19.78
N LEU A 86 -29.59 -1.80 -19.62
CA LEU A 86 -29.71 -3.00 -20.48
C LEU A 86 -30.93 -3.86 -20.13
N GLN A 87 -31.39 -3.84 -18.87
CA GLN A 87 -32.57 -4.61 -18.42
C GLN A 87 -33.89 -3.86 -18.63
N SER A 88 -33.86 -2.56 -18.94
CA SER A 88 -35.04 -1.72 -19.16
C SER A 88 -35.44 -1.57 -20.64
N LYS A 89 -34.93 -2.42 -21.54
CA LYS A 89 -35.29 -2.43 -22.97
C LYS A 89 -36.02 -3.70 -23.41
#